data_AF-A0A5N5DMU7-F1
#
_entry.id   AF-A0A5N5DMU7-F1
#
_cell.length_a   1.000
_cell.length_b   1.000
_cell.length_c   1.000
_cell.angle_alpha   90.00
_cell.angle_beta   90.00
_cell.angle_gamma   90.00
#
_symmetry.space_group_name_H-M   'P 1'
#
loop_
_entity.id
_entity.type
_entity.pdbx_description
1 polymer ?
#
loop_
_entity_poly.entity_id
_entity_poly.type
_entity_poly.pdbx_seq_one_letter_code
_entity_poly.pdbx_strand_id
1 'polypeptide(L)'
;MARRGKTAAKSNPSRSDCSSTSNSLSRRPSSGDVKTDLLQALSAIAAQHVNAGSIPLAAALQADLKDVLRRWKQEHASDLQKNDKYVYPLEGRYDAGESSIENVARSSRDPRIDISLEVGNLSGADEAVVRALQSICNELGFAIFLASVERARKTLDEEVLDEAVRLVRVFLLDGGRVAEHVVLSPSEILGLQHLLPRKLIIYEWAAAISALEGQGQEEVPAELSAWIELQLLELFGQVPKLYVEDGPALATVLTPRRLKDIVSVMEKFAGTTPALISFLLAIHSKEMPISEETRQAAFKAVFATMLASFDITQDPKDVRMKANEQPYRPRSLDPPPKPPRIPCLDSDSLVQLTMHVIEDDTLRHELSLFTSQLGAQTTRINPLDFESLFLPFLHSLALKTTITEPHHEDLRTLFATTITAYHDRFVGPTPPIPPSEPDVADGSRRWVRPPVRCTCAANCAPLNAFLADARRHRIEFAVGRQRRAHLHQMLDATPRTECTHRTLRGGSPEALVVTKIDWDAVHKRNVRAAWEGRLKSFGGWMEKLVGAGVDLRAVLGLEEYERVVERREEEAPEEGAKDGRAVAAAAGELRKRKASEALVRSSRLQNAEGAGRDVRRRVAETVAVVDLTDD
;
A
#
# COMPACT_ATOMS: atom_id res chain seq x y z
N MET A 1 -2.63 -72.67 -3.16
CA MET A 1 -1.41 -72.77 -2.34
C MET A 1 -1.59 -71.81 -1.16
N ALA A 2 -2.12 -72.28 -0.02
CA ALA A 2 -1.37 -72.70 1.20
C ALA A 2 -0.45 -71.59 1.73
N ARG A 3 -0.42 -71.13 3.00
CA ARG A 3 -1.00 -71.46 4.31
C ARG A 3 -0.64 -70.25 5.23
N ARG A 4 -1.57 -69.69 6.03
CA ARG A 4 -1.77 -69.83 7.50
C ARG A 4 -0.65 -69.37 8.47
N GLY A 5 -1.07 -68.57 9.46
CA GLY A 5 -0.54 -68.45 10.85
C GLY A 5 -0.70 -67.02 11.40
N LYS A 6 -1.71 -66.58 12.20
CA LYS A 6 -2.08 -66.91 13.62
C LYS A 6 -0.85 -66.85 14.55
N THR A 7 -0.77 -66.16 15.70
CA THR A 7 -1.71 -65.70 16.77
C THR A 7 -0.86 -64.88 17.79
N ALA A 8 -1.27 -63.70 18.29
CA ALA A 8 -2.02 -63.43 19.54
C ALA A 8 -1.40 -63.89 20.89
N ALA A 9 -1.12 -62.94 21.81
CA ALA A 9 -1.21 -63.02 23.29
C ALA A 9 -0.83 -61.65 23.90
N LYS A 10 -1.71 -60.92 24.63
CA LYS A 10 -1.93 -60.91 26.10
C LYS A 10 -0.68 -60.47 26.90
N SER A 11 -0.69 -59.65 27.95
CA SER A 11 -1.68 -58.93 28.78
C SER A 11 -0.90 -58.27 29.94
N ASN A 12 -1.25 -57.03 30.36
CA ASN A 12 -1.32 -56.40 31.71
C ASN A 12 -0.47 -56.92 32.93
N PRO A 13 -0.43 -56.24 34.10
CA PRO A 13 -0.39 -54.79 34.44
C PRO A 13 0.54 -54.45 35.66
N SER A 14 0.64 -53.14 35.98
CA SER A 14 0.68 -52.46 37.31
C SER A 14 1.48 -53.01 38.53
N ARG A 15 2.28 -52.13 39.17
CA ARG A 15 2.38 -51.80 40.64
C ARG A 15 3.72 -51.07 40.91
N SER A 16 3.78 -49.83 41.42
CA SER A 16 3.46 -49.26 42.74
C SER A 16 4.68 -49.14 43.69
N ASP A 17 5.01 -47.89 44.01
CA ASP A 17 5.33 -47.33 45.33
C ASP A 17 6.73 -47.34 45.99
N CYS A 18 6.96 -46.17 46.64
CA CYS A 18 7.84 -45.82 47.78
C CYS A 18 9.34 -45.58 47.51
N SER A 19 10.04 -44.60 48.10
CA SER A 19 9.72 -43.48 49.01
C SER A 19 11.02 -42.68 49.30
N SER A 20 10.88 -41.36 49.50
CA SER A 20 11.63 -40.46 50.42
C SER A 20 13.16 -40.27 50.32
N THR A 21 13.63 -39.02 50.14
CA THR A 21 14.26 -38.22 51.22
C THR A 21 14.55 -36.77 50.79
N SER A 22 14.43 -35.90 51.78
CA SER A 22 14.48 -34.43 51.80
C SER A 22 15.88 -33.83 51.64
N ASN A 23 15.97 -32.64 51.02
CA ASN A 23 16.94 -31.61 51.42
C ASN A 23 16.41 -30.20 51.13
N SER A 24 16.44 -29.37 52.17
CA SER A 24 16.00 -27.98 52.22
C SER A 24 17.13 -27.03 51.78
N LEU A 25 16.86 -26.22 50.75
CA LEU A 25 17.70 -25.10 50.35
C LEU A 25 16.82 -23.86 50.17
N SER A 26 17.24 -22.77 50.82
CA SER A 26 16.70 -21.42 50.73
C SER A 26 16.50 -21.00 49.27
N ARG A 27 15.25 -20.76 48.88
CA ARG A 27 14.89 -20.20 47.57
C ARG A 27 15.12 -18.68 47.59
N ARG A 28 15.86 -18.19 46.59
CA ARG A 28 15.78 -16.78 46.17
C ARG A 28 14.39 -16.51 45.58
N PRO A 29 13.81 -15.31 45.77
CA PRO A 29 12.56 -14.96 45.11
C PRO A 29 12.80 -14.95 43.59
N SER A 30 11.87 -15.54 42.85
CA SER A 30 11.95 -15.58 41.40
C SER A 30 11.38 -14.27 40.83
N SER A 31 11.82 -13.85 39.65
CA SER A 31 11.32 -12.60 39.01
C SER A 31 9.79 -12.56 38.81
N GLY A 32 9.09 -13.69 38.98
CA GLY A 32 7.63 -13.76 38.99
C GLY A 32 6.98 -13.11 40.21
N ASP A 33 7.65 -13.10 41.37
CA ASP A 33 7.06 -12.58 42.62
C ASP A 33 6.91 -11.05 42.56
N VAL A 34 7.92 -10.34 42.04
CA VAL A 34 7.94 -8.86 41.92
C VAL A 34 6.86 -8.33 40.96
N LYS A 35 6.57 -9.06 39.88
CA LYS A 35 5.53 -8.69 38.90
C LYS A 35 4.13 -8.91 39.48
N THR A 36 3.97 -9.96 40.27
CA THR A 36 2.70 -10.32 40.92
C THR A 36 2.36 -9.32 42.02
N ASP A 37 3.36 -8.90 42.80
CA ASP A 37 3.23 -7.87 43.84
C ASP A 37 2.86 -6.49 43.25
N LEU A 38 3.44 -6.12 42.09
CA LEU A 38 3.08 -4.88 41.39
C LEU A 38 1.64 -4.91 40.87
N LEU A 39 1.19 -6.05 40.33
CA LEU A 39 -0.19 -6.21 39.85
C LEU A 39 -1.21 -6.22 41.00
N GLN A 40 -0.88 -6.83 42.14
CA GLN A 40 -1.71 -6.74 43.36
C GLN A 40 -1.78 -5.32 43.91
N ALA A 41 -0.67 -4.57 43.89
CA ALA A 41 -0.65 -3.18 44.31
C ALA A 41 -1.50 -2.28 43.40
N LEU A 42 -1.43 -2.47 42.07
CA LEU A 42 -2.25 -1.74 41.10
C LEU A 42 -3.75 -2.06 41.26
N SER A 43 -4.09 -3.32 41.52
CA SER A 43 -5.46 -3.76 41.81
C SER A 43 -6.01 -3.15 43.11
N ALA A 44 -5.20 -3.09 44.18
CA ALA A 44 -5.60 -2.48 45.45
C ALA A 44 -5.82 -0.96 45.36
N ILE A 45 -5.00 -0.25 44.56
CA ILE A 45 -5.16 1.19 44.30
C ILE A 45 -6.45 1.45 43.50
N ALA A 46 -6.71 0.66 42.47
CA ALA A 46 -7.95 0.76 41.70
C ALA A 46 -9.19 0.55 42.60
N ALA A 47 -9.14 -0.40 43.53
CA ALA A 47 -10.23 -0.65 44.48
C ALA A 47 -10.42 0.48 45.52
N GLN A 48 -9.35 1.16 45.96
CA GLN A 48 -9.44 2.25 46.94
C GLN A 48 -10.09 3.53 46.38
N HIS A 49 -9.87 3.84 45.10
CA HIS A 49 -10.43 5.04 44.46
C HIS A 49 -11.89 4.90 44.04
N VAL A 50 -12.41 3.67 43.94
CA VAL A 50 -13.83 3.41 43.64
C VAL A 50 -14.75 3.75 44.82
N ASN A 51 -14.24 3.70 46.06
CA ASN A 51 -15.04 4.04 47.25
C ASN A 51 -15.07 5.54 47.58
N ALA A 52 -14.19 6.35 46.96
CA ALA A 52 -14.10 7.79 47.20
C ALA A 52 -14.74 8.55 46.03
N GLY A 53 -16.07 8.67 46.05
CA GLY A 53 -16.81 9.37 45.00
C GLY A 53 -16.32 10.81 44.76
N SER A 54 -15.79 11.04 43.56
CA SER A 54 -15.54 12.32 42.84
C SER A 54 -14.13 12.95 42.84
N ILE A 55 -13.80 13.54 41.67
CA ILE A 55 -12.64 14.32 41.16
C ILE A 55 -11.43 13.51 40.57
N PRO A 56 -10.66 14.09 39.62
CA PRO A 56 -10.39 13.52 38.31
C PRO A 56 -9.37 12.36 38.40
N LEU A 57 -9.88 11.16 38.16
CA LEU A 57 -9.22 9.86 38.36
C LEU A 57 -7.75 9.82 37.89
N ALA A 58 -7.41 10.49 36.79
CA ALA A 58 -6.06 10.48 36.21
C ALA A 58 -4.98 11.12 37.10
N ALA A 59 -5.27 12.24 37.77
CA ALA A 59 -4.27 12.94 38.59
C ALA A 59 -4.05 12.25 39.95
N ALA A 60 -5.11 11.68 40.52
CA ALA A 60 -5.05 10.89 41.75
C ALA A 60 -4.34 9.54 41.52
N LEU A 61 -4.64 8.85 40.41
CA LEU A 61 -3.92 7.63 40.03
C LEU A 61 -2.42 7.91 39.86
N GLN A 62 -2.07 9.03 39.23
CA GLN A 62 -0.68 9.41 38.99
C GLN A 62 0.07 9.75 40.29
N ALA A 63 -0.60 10.38 41.26
CA ALA A 63 -0.01 10.68 42.57
C ALA A 63 0.21 9.41 43.41
N ASP A 64 -0.72 8.47 43.37
CA ASP A 64 -0.63 7.23 44.16
C ASP A 64 0.31 6.20 43.53
N LEU A 65 0.41 6.16 42.20
CA LEU A 65 1.44 5.38 41.51
C LEU A 65 2.84 5.83 41.91
N LYS A 66 3.05 7.15 42.02
CA LYS A 66 4.32 7.75 42.49
C LYS A 66 4.64 7.33 43.92
N ASP A 67 3.63 7.28 44.78
CA ASP A 67 3.81 6.98 46.20
C ASP A 67 4.06 5.48 46.45
N VAL A 68 3.43 4.60 45.67
CA VAL A 68 3.69 3.16 45.67
C VAL A 68 5.09 2.84 45.14
N LEU A 69 5.52 3.47 44.06
CA LEU A 69 6.89 3.37 43.55
C LEU A 69 7.92 3.86 44.59
N ARG A 70 7.58 4.90 45.37
CA ARG A 70 8.44 5.43 46.44
C ARG A 70 8.57 4.45 47.61
N ARG A 71 7.48 3.82 48.06
CA ARG A 71 7.49 2.82 49.15
C ARG A 71 8.19 1.53 48.74
N TRP A 72 7.92 1.04 47.54
CA TRP A 72 8.62 -0.12 46.99
C TRP A 72 10.14 0.08 46.97
N LYS A 73 10.60 1.28 46.58
CA LYS A 73 12.03 1.63 46.63
C LYS A 73 12.60 1.69 48.05
N GLN A 74 11.84 2.17 49.04
CA GLN A 74 12.28 2.17 50.43
C GLN A 74 12.40 0.76 51.00
N GLU A 75 11.45 -0.12 50.68
CA GLU A 75 11.44 -1.52 51.12
C GLU A 75 12.56 -2.36 50.49
N HIS A 76 12.97 -2.02 49.25
CA HIS A 76 13.99 -2.76 48.50
C HIS A 76 15.35 -2.02 48.41
N ALA A 77 15.51 -0.90 49.14
CA ALA A 77 16.72 -0.06 49.12
C ALA A 77 17.99 -0.83 49.54
N SER A 78 17.88 -1.77 50.48
CA SER A 78 19.00 -2.60 50.95
C SER A 78 19.45 -3.65 49.95
N ASP A 79 18.58 -4.06 49.02
CA ASP A 79 18.92 -5.00 47.95
C ASP A 79 19.44 -4.29 46.71
N LEU A 80 19.02 -3.04 46.46
CA LEU A 80 19.61 -2.17 45.45
C LEU A 80 21.06 -1.76 45.80
N GLN A 81 21.37 -1.48 47.08
CA GLN A 81 22.74 -1.17 47.53
C GLN A 81 23.75 -2.34 47.36
N LYS A 82 23.28 -3.59 47.27
CA LYS A 82 24.18 -4.75 47.05
C LYS A 82 24.64 -4.88 45.59
N ASN A 83 23.98 -4.23 44.65
CA ASN A 83 24.32 -4.27 43.23
C ASN A 83 25.26 -3.13 42.76
N ASP A 84 25.55 -2.14 43.62
CA ASP A 84 26.45 -1.00 43.33
C ASP A 84 27.97 -1.34 43.38
N LYS A 85 28.34 -2.62 43.54
CA LYS A 85 29.74 -3.06 43.62
C LYS A 85 30.40 -3.46 42.30
N TYR A 86 29.77 -3.20 41.16
CA TYR A 86 30.36 -3.47 39.85
C TYR A 86 30.80 -2.19 39.13
N VAL A 87 31.85 -1.55 39.69
CA VAL A 87 32.74 -0.67 38.92
C VAL A 87 33.91 -1.53 38.46
N TYR A 88 33.94 -1.90 37.17
CA TYR A 88 35.12 -2.56 36.58
C TYR A 88 36.17 -1.50 36.19
N PRO A 89 37.44 -1.64 36.59
CA PRO A 89 38.52 -0.86 36.02
C PRO A 89 38.92 -1.48 34.67
N LEU A 90 38.85 -0.70 33.59
CA LEU A 90 39.35 -1.09 32.27
C LEU A 90 40.84 -0.80 32.17
N GLU A 91 41.68 -1.70 32.68
CA GLU A 91 43.07 -1.84 32.26
C GLU A 91 43.30 -3.28 31.80
N GLY A 92 43.55 -3.47 30.50
CA GLY A 92 43.83 -4.77 29.91
C GLY A 92 44.31 -4.64 28.47
N ARG A 93 45.63 -4.74 28.29
CA ARG A 93 46.36 -4.76 27.02
C ARG A 93 45.80 -5.82 26.06
N TYR A 94 45.64 -5.46 24.79
CA TYR A 94 45.61 -6.41 23.68
C TYR A 94 46.65 -6.00 22.65
N ASP A 95 47.52 -6.96 22.34
CA ASP A 95 48.57 -6.87 21.35
C ASP A 95 48.03 -6.70 19.92
N ALA A 96 48.80 -5.96 19.14
CA ALA A 96 48.53 -5.62 17.76
C ALA A 96 48.58 -6.84 16.83
N GLY A 97 47.53 -7.02 16.04
CA GLY A 97 47.55 -7.76 14.78
C GLY A 97 47.13 -6.83 13.65
N GLU A 98 48.09 -6.34 12.88
CA GLU A 98 47.87 -5.56 11.68
C GLU A 98 47.25 -6.43 10.57
N SER A 99 46.06 -6.05 10.05
CA SER A 99 45.80 -6.11 8.61
C SER A 99 44.54 -5.33 8.21
N SER A 100 44.76 -4.22 7.49
CA SER A 100 43.99 -3.78 6.32
C SER A 100 42.50 -3.43 6.47
N ILE A 101 42.15 -2.39 7.25
CA ILE A 101 41.00 -1.50 6.94
C ILE A 101 41.33 -0.07 7.41
N GLU A 102 42.30 0.59 6.78
CA GLU A 102 42.46 2.03 6.89
C GLU A 102 42.31 2.61 5.49
N ASN A 103 41.13 3.17 5.17
CA ASN A 103 40.99 4.27 4.20
C ASN A 103 39.58 4.89 4.05
N VAL A 104 38.61 4.64 4.95
CA VAL A 104 37.27 5.28 4.86
C VAL A 104 36.89 6.15 6.07
N ALA A 105 37.67 6.19 7.16
CA ALA A 105 37.33 6.96 8.37
C ALA A 105 38.11 8.27 8.54
N ARG A 106 38.39 9.01 7.46
CA ARG A 106 38.91 10.39 7.53
C ARG A 106 37.98 11.35 6.80
N SER A 107 36.77 11.52 7.32
CA SER A 107 35.91 12.63 6.95
C SER A 107 35.13 13.10 8.17
N SER A 108 35.24 14.41 8.47
CA SER A 108 34.42 15.16 9.43
C SER A 108 34.61 14.87 10.93
N ARG A 109 35.74 15.31 11.50
CA ARG A 109 35.77 15.76 12.91
C ARG A 109 35.39 17.25 12.93
N ASP A 110 34.10 17.57 12.95
CA ASP A 110 33.64 18.95 13.18
C ASP A 110 33.45 19.16 14.69
N PRO A 111 34.35 19.90 15.37
CA PRO A 111 34.23 20.20 16.80
C PRO A 111 33.00 21.05 17.15
N ARG A 112 32.29 21.60 16.16
CA ARG A 112 31.07 22.39 16.39
C ARG A 112 29.87 21.55 16.82
N ILE A 113 29.84 20.27 16.46
CA ILE A 113 28.74 19.36 16.84
C ILE A 113 28.76 19.09 18.35
N ASP A 114 29.95 19.01 18.95
CA ASP A 114 30.12 18.72 20.38
C ASP A 114 29.59 19.85 21.29
N ILE A 115 29.58 21.09 20.80
CA ILE A 115 29.07 22.25 21.56
C ILE A 115 27.53 22.28 21.54
N SER A 116 26.88 21.64 20.55
CA SER A 116 25.43 21.75 20.38
C SER A 116 24.57 20.90 21.33
N LEU A 117 25.18 19.97 22.07
CA LEU A 117 24.47 18.99 22.91
C LEU A 117 24.64 19.25 24.41
N GLU A 118 24.47 20.50 24.80
CA GLU A 118 24.37 20.90 26.21
C GLU A 118 22.99 21.50 26.45
N VAL A 119 22.38 21.28 27.62
CA VAL A 119 21.05 21.86 27.93
C VAL A 119 21.10 23.39 27.85
N GLY A 120 22.23 24.00 28.22
CA GLY A 120 22.43 25.45 28.11
C GLY A 120 22.43 25.98 26.67
N ASN A 121 22.59 25.11 25.68
CA ASN A 121 22.56 25.45 24.25
C ASN A 121 21.23 25.07 23.59
N LEU A 122 20.32 24.38 24.29
CA LEU A 122 18.93 24.25 23.89
C LEU A 122 18.22 25.60 24.11
N SER A 123 17.23 25.91 23.28
CA SER A 123 16.46 27.16 23.42
C SER A 123 14.97 26.91 23.25
N GLY A 124 14.16 27.77 23.87
CA GLY A 124 12.70 27.74 23.72
C GLY A 124 12.05 26.49 24.31
N ALA A 125 11.19 25.84 23.54
CA ALA A 125 10.36 24.72 24.00
C ALA A 125 11.21 23.49 24.39
N ASP A 126 12.30 23.23 23.67
CA ASP A 126 13.14 22.04 23.90
C ASP A 126 13.88 22.12 25.24
N GLU A 127 14.37 23.30 25.61
CA GLU A 127 14.99 23.53 26.92
C GLU A 127 13.97 23.32 28.05
N ALA A 128 12.76 23.86 27.89
CA ALA A 128 11.69 23.72 28.88
C ALA A 128 11.28 22.25 29.07
N VAL A 129 11.15 21.49 27.99
CA VAL A 129 10.83 20.06 28.02
C VAL A 129 11.95 19.27 28.70
N VAL A 130 13.21 19.50 28.34
CA VAL A 130 14.35 18.78 28.93
C VAL A 130 14.48 19.09 30.43
N ARG A 131 14.26 20.34 30.87
CA ARG A 131 14.25 20.67 32.31
C ARG A 131 13.08 20.05 33.06
N ALA A 132 11.89 20.03 32.47
CA ALA A 132 10.73 19.38 33.07
C ALA A 132 10.96 17.86 33.22
N LEU A 133 11.47 17.21 32.16
CA LEU A 133 11.84 15.81 32.20
C LEU A 133 12.96 15.55 33.22
N GLN A 134 13.98 16.40 33.29
CA GLN A 134 15.06 16.28 34.27
C GLN A 134 14.52 16.29 35.70
N SER A 135 13.57 17.19 36.00
CA SER A 135 12.91 17.23 37.32
C SER A 135 12.18 15.91 37.62
N ILE A 136 11.41 15.40 36.66
CA ILE A 136 10.64 14.15 36.80
C ILE A 136 11.58 12.95 36.96
N CYS A 137 12.62 12.85 36.13
CA CYS A 137 13.59 11.77 36.18
C CYS A 137 14.37 11.79 37.50
N ASN A 138 14.76 12.96 38.02
CA ASN A 138 15.41 13.08 39.32
C ASN A 138 14.50 12.59 40.47
N GLU A 139 13.21 12.96 40.46
CA GLU A 139 12.23 12.44 41.44
C GLU A 139 12.09 10.91 41.36
N LEU A 140 12.20 10.37 40.15
CA LEU A 140 12.07 8.95 39.87
C LEU A 140 13.40 8.18 39.90
N GLY A 141 14.53 8.83 40.23
CA GLY A 141 15.85 8.21 40.27
C GLY A 141 16.40 7.74 38.93
N PHE A 142 15.98 8.35 37.81
CA PHE A 142 16.52 8.12 36.47
C PHE A 142 17.47 9.26 36.07
N ALA A 143 18.50 8.93 35.29
CA ALA A 143 19.38 9.91 34.65
C ALA A 143 18.92 10.15 33.20
N ILE A 144 18.96 11.42 32.76
CA ILE A 144 18.72 11.79 31.36
C ILE A 144 20.06 12.07 30.69
N PHE A 145 20.20 11.55 29.47
CA PHE A 145 21.33 11.82 28.61
C PHE A 145 20.86 12.43 27.29
N LEU A 146 21.66 13.32 26.72
CA LEU A 146 21.51 13.81 25.36
C LEU A 146 22.40 12.98 24.45
N ALA A 147 21.88 12.47 23.34
CA ALA A 147 22.66 11.65 22.44
C ALA A 147 22.52 12.07 20.98
N SER A 148 23.65 12.06 20.27
CA SER A 148 23.66 12.13 18.80
C SER A 148 23.38 10.73 18.26
N VAL A 149 22.36 10.61 17.40
CA VAL A 149 21.88 9.32 16.92
C VAL A 149 22.18 9.14 15.43
N GLU A 150 22.85 8.04 15.09
CA GLU A 150 22.99 7.55 13.72
C GLU A 150 22.16 6.27 13.55
N ARG A 151 21.36 6.20 12.49
CA ARG A 151 20.67 4.97 12.10
C ARG A 151 21.54 4.21 11.12
N ALA A 152 22.13 3.09 11.58
CA ALA A 152 22.94 2.24 10.73
C ALA A 152 22.02 1.38 9.84
N ARG A 153 22.01 1.62 8.53
CA ARG A 153 21.36 0.70 7.58
C ARG A 153 22.34 -0.43 7.24
N LYS A 154 21.99 -1.67 7.58
CA LYS A 154 22.57 -2.83 6.89
C LYS A 154 21.98 -2.87 5.48
N THR A 155 22.85 -2.86 4.46
CA THR A 155 22.46 -3.18 3.10
C THR A 155 22.42 -4.70 2.95
N LEU A 156 21.24 -5.22 2.53
CA LEU A 156 20.95 -6.45 1.76
C LEU A 156 21.98 -7.60 1.94
N ASP A 157 21.64 -8.74 2.53
CA ASP A 157 20.55 -9.63 2.17
C ASP A 157 20.05 -10.44 3.38
N GLU A 158 18.76 -10.81 3.35
CA GLU A 158 18.06 -11.76 4.23
C GLU A 158 17.64 -11.32 5.65
N GLU A 159 16.31 -11.37 5.82
CA GLU A 159 15.47 -11.51 7.01
C GLU A 159 15.63 -10.55 8.20
N VAL A 160 14.53 -9.81 8.43
CA VAL A 160 14.16 -9.03 9.64
C VAL A 160 15.33 -8.32 10.33
N LEU A 161 15.65 -7.13 9.84
CA LEU A 161 16.59 -6.25 10.52
C LEU A 161 15.86 -5.41 11.56
N ASP A 162 16.08 -5.73 12.84
CA ASP A 162 15.92 -4.73 13.90
C ASP A 162 16.83 -3.53 13.55
N GLU A 163 16.22 -2.37 13.33
CA GLU A 163 16.96 -1.12 13.12
C GLU A 163 17.72 -0.80 14.41
N ALA A 164 18.99 -1.20 14.48
CA ALA A 164 19.86 -0.84 15.59
C ALA A 164 20.12 0.67 15.56
N VAL A 165 19.76 1.33 16.66
CA VAL A 165 19.99 2.77 16.85
C VAL A 165 21.39 2.92 17.43
N ARG A 166 22.29 3.56 16.69
CA ARG A 166 23.65 3.83 17.17
C ARG A 166 23.70 5.21 17.78
N LEU A 167 23.89 5.28 19.09
CA LEU A 167 24.23 6.52 19.77
C LEU A 167 25.71 6.80 19.50
N VAL A 168 25.98 7.74 18.60
CA VAL A 168 27.34 8.13 18.22
C VAL A 168 28.07 8.73 19.42
N ARG A 169 27.36 9.58 20.18
CA ARG A 169 27.89 10.29 21.35
C ARG A 169 26.76 10.48 22.35
N VAL A 170 27.05 10.25 23.62
CA VAL A 170 26.13 10.40 24.74
C VAL A 170 26.71 11.39 25.73
N PHE A 171 25.93 12.39 26.11
CA PHE A 171 26.30 13.50 26.98
C PHE A 171 25.34 13.58 28.18
N LEU A 172 25.88 13.99 29.31
CA LEU A 172 25.12 14.51 30.44
C LEU A 172 24.51 15.86 30.04
N LEU A 173 23.51 16.29 30.81
CA LEU A 173 22.83 17.56 30.59
C LEU A 173 23.74 18.79 30.77
N ASP A 174 24.83 18.64 31.53
CA ASP A 174 25.86 19.67 31.73
C ASP A 174 26.96 19.68 30.64
N GLY A 175 26.81 18.87 29.58
CA GLY A 175 27.79 18.71 28.51
C GLY A 175 28.87 17.68 28.79
N GLY A 176 28.90 17.08 29.99
CA GLY A 176 29.84 16.04 30.35
C GLY A 176 29.66 14.80 29.46
N ARG A 177 30.72 14.37 28.77
CA ARG A 177 30.65 13.22 27.87
C ARG A 177 30.64 11.90 28.64
N VAL A 178 29.71 11.01 28.31
CA VAL A 178 29.53 9.73 29.02
C VAL A 178 30.01 8.54 28.19
N ALA A 179 29.63 8.49 26.91
CA ALA A 179 29.96 7.36 26.04
C ALA A 179 30.01 7.76 24.56
N GLU A 180 30.70 6.95 23.75
CA GLU A 180 30.70 7.04 22.29
C GLU A 180 30.35 5.69 21.67
N HIS A 181 29.69 5.75 20.52
CA HIS A 181 29.39 4.60 19.66
C HIS A 181 28.62 3.46 20.36
N VAL A 182 27.73 3.79 21.29
CA VAL A 182 26.86 2.82 21.96
C VAL A 182 25.79 2.37 20.98
N VAL A 183 25.70 1.07 20.72
CA VAL A 183 24.61 0.49 19.92
C VAL A 183 23.54 0.05 20.90
N LEU A 184 22.34 0.62 20.79
CA LEU A 184 21.18 0.20 21.56
C LEU A 184 20.21 -0.55 20.64
N SER A 185 19.70 -1.67 21.14
CA SER A 185 18.53 -2.31 20.58
C SER A 185 17.29 -1.45 20.84
N PRO A 186 16.26 -1.49 19.96
CA PRO A 186 15.03 -0.71 20.14
C PRO A 186 14.33 -0.93 21.50
N SER A 187 14.48 -2.13 22.09
CA SER A 187 13.93 -2.48 23.40
C SER A 187 14.67 -1.83 24.58
N GLU A 188 15.88 -1.32 24.38
CA GLU A 188 16.69 -0.66 25.43
C GLU A 188 16.39 0.85 25.56
N ILE A 189 15.60 1.43 24.64
CA ILE A 189 15.30 2.86 24.64
C ILE A 189 13.88 3.11 25.16
N LEU A 190 13.79 3.37 26.47
CA LEU A 190 12.54 3.81 27.12
C LEU A 190 12.05 5.13 26.49
N GLY A 191 10.85 5.11 25.91
CA GLY A 191 10.16 6.33 25.44
C GLY A 191 10.36 6.67 23.96
N LEU A 192 11.12 5.87 23.20
CA LEU A 192 11.16 6.01 21.73
C LEU A 192 9.76 5.82 21.12
N GLN A 193 8.92 5.01 21.77
CA GLN A 193 7.50 4.81 21.42
C GLN A 193 6.60 6.05 21.61
N HIS A 194 7.05 7.07 22.36
CA HIS A 194 6.26 8.28 22.67
C HIS A 194 6.72 9.53 21.89
N LEU A 195 7.91 9.49 21.28
CA LEU A 195 8.47 10.60 20.49
C LEU A 195 8.08 10.55 19.00
N LEU A 196 7.47 9.46 18.54
CA LEU A 196 6.84 9.41 17.23
C LEU A 196 5.44 10.02 17.34
N PRO A 197 5.01 10.92 16.44
CA PRO A 197 3.62 11.36 16.37
C PRO A 197 2.76 10.12 16.07
N ARG A 198 2.26 9.45 17.11
CA ARG A 198 1.47 8.24 16.98
C ARG A 198 0.13 8.63 16.37
N LYS A 199 -0.02 8.39 15.07
CA LYS A 199 -1.30 7.85 14.58
C LYS A 199 -1.48 6.55 15.35
N LEU A 200 -2.34 6.53 16.37
CA LEU A 200 -2.68 5.33 17.11
C LEU A 200 -3.10 4.25 16.10
N ILE A 201 -2.51 3.06 16.21
CA ILE A 201 -2.72 2.01 15.22
C ILE A 201 -3.52 0.89 15.89
N ILE A 202 -4.64 0.54 15.25
CA ILE A 202 -5.68 -0.29 15.87
C ILE A 202 -5.13 -1.69 16.18
N TYR A 203 -4.25 -2.25 15.34
CA TYR A 203 -3.67 -3.57 15.61
C TYR A 203 -2.80 -3.64 16.87
N GLU A 204 -2.06 -2.59 17.24
CA GLU A 204 -1.26 -2.61 18.47
C GLU A 204 -2.17 -2.64 19.70
N TRP A 205 -3.27 -1.90 19.64
CA TRP A 205 -4.28 -1.87 20.71
C TRP A 205 -5.06 -3.17 20.80
N ALA A 206 -5.50 -3.71 19.66
CA ALA A 206 -6.20 -4.98 19.63
C ALA A 206 -5.36 -6.11 20.20
N ALA A 207 -4.07 -6.17 19.87
CA ALA A 207 -3.14 -7.14 20.44
C ALA A 207 -3.00 -6.96 21.97
N ALA A 208 -2.91 -5.72 22.46
CA ALA A 208 -2.84 -5.45 23.89
C ALA A 208 -4.13 -5.87 24.63
N ILE A 209 -5.29 -5.58 24.06
CA ILE A 209 -6.60 -5.96 24.62
C ILE A 209 -6.76 -7.47 24.62
N SER A 210 -6.49 -8.13 23.51
CA SER A 210 -6.52 -9.59 23.43
C SER A 210 -5.53 -10.24 24.41
N ALA A 211 -4.38 -9.63 24.68
CA ALA A 211 -3.44 -10.12 25.69
C ALA A 211 -3.95 -9.91 27.14
N LEU A 212 -4.70 -8.84 27.40
CA LEU A 212 -5.34 -8.60 28.70
C LEU A 212 -6.52 -9.54 28.95
N GLU A 213 -7.32 -9.80 27.92
CA GLU A 213 -8.51 -10.68 27.99
C GLU A 213 -8.14 -12.18 27.91
N GLY A 214 -7.05 -12.52 27.19
CA GLY A 214 -6.63 -13.89 26.91
C GLY A 214 -5.84 -14.59 28.02
N GLN A 215 -5.53 -13.92 29.13
CA GLN A 215 -4.77 -14.53 30.25
C GLN A 215 -5.57 -15.51 31.12
N GLY A 216 -6.79 -15.86 30.71
CA GLY A 216 -7.46 -17.13 31.03
C GLY A 216 -7.29 -17.63 32.46
N GLN A 217 -8.00 -17.02 33.43
CA GLN A 217 -8.77 -17.77 34.44
C GLN A 217 -9.61 -16.94 35.42
N GLU A 218 -9.49 -15.61 35.43
CA GLU A 218 -10.43 -14.75 36.15
C GLU A 218 -11.19 -13.88 35.17
N GLU A 219 -12.50 -13.71 35.40
CA GLU A 219 -13.29 -12.69 34.71
C GLU A 219 -12.50 -11.38 34.76
N VAL A 220 -12.23 -10.79 33.60
CA VAL A 220 -11.60 -9.48 33.52
C VAL A 220 -12.40 -8.54 34.43
N PRO A 221 -11.78 -7.88 35.43
CA PRO A 221 -12.48 -7.03 36.36
C PRO A 221 -13.39 -6.06 35.59
N ALA A 222 -14.63 -5.88 36.04
CA ALA A 222 -15.62 -5.08 35.34
C ALA A 222 -15.11 -3.65 35.07
N GLU A 223 -14.27 -3.13 35.97
CA GLU A 223 -13.61 -1.84 35.88
C GLU A 223 -12.57 -1.79 34.75
N LEU A 224 -11.76 -2.85 34.60
CA LEU A 224 -10.79 -2.96 33.52
C LEU A 224 -11.49 -3.10 32.17
N SER A 225 -12.57 -3.90 32.11
CA SER A 225 -13.41 -4.00 30.92
C SER A 225 -14.00 -2.64 30.54
N ALA A 226 -14.59 -1.91 31.49
CA ALA A 226 -15.14 -0.57 31.25
C ALA A 226 -14.06 0.45 30.79
N TRP A 227 -12.86 0.37 31.36
CA TRP A 227 -11.74 1.21 30.92
C TRP A 227 -11.31 0.88 29.48
N ILE A 228 -11.22 -0.41 29.13
CA ILE A 228 -10.91 -0.85 27.76
C ILE A 228 -11.96 -0.32 26.77
N GLU A 229 -13.26 -0.41 27.12
CA GLU A 229 -14.33 0.12 26.27
C GLU A 229 -14.17 1.63 26.02
N LEU A 230 -13.87 2.41 27.07
CA LEU A 230 -13.65 3.85 26.93
C LEU A 230 -12.44 4.17 26.03
N GLN A 231 -11.35 3.42 26.18
CA GLN A 231 -10.16 3.61 25.35
C GLN A 231 -10.41 3.23 23.88
N LEU A 232 -11.17 2.15 23.63
CA LEU A 232 -11.56 1.77 22.28
C LEU A 232 -12.46 2.82 21.63
N LEU A 233 -13.46 3.34 22.35
CA LEU A 233 -14.34 4.40 21.85
C LEU A 233 -13.56 5.67 21.51
N GLU A 234 -12.63 6.07 22.37
CA GLU A 234 -11.75 7.21 22.11
C GLU A 234 -10.86 6.97 20.88
N LEU A 235 -10.25 5.80 20.79
CA LEU A 235 -9.44 5.38 19.65
C LEU A 235 -10.26 5.43 18.36
N PHE A 236 -11.43 4.81 18.34
CA PHE A 236 -12.35 4.76 17.20
C PHE A 236 -12.80 6.16 16.74
N GLY A 237 -12.98 7.09 17.68
CA GLY A 237 -13.24 8.49 17.38
C GLY A 237 -12.09 9.17 16.64
N GLN A 238 -10.84 8.86 17.03
CA GLN A 238 -9.63 9.51 16.55
C GLN A 238 -9.00 8.87 15.32
N VAL A 239 -9.37 7.64 14.95
CA VAL A 239 -8.82 6.95 13.77
C VAL A 239 -9.09 7.82 12.53
N PRO A 240 -8.04 8.29 11.82
CA PRO A 240 -8.22 9.09 10.61
C PRO A 240 -8.43 8.22 9.37
N LYS A 241 -8.01 6.96 9.42
CA LYS A 241 -8.01 6.03 8.30
C LYS A 241 -7.92 4.60 8.80
N LEU A 242 -8.64 3.70 8.12
CA LEU A 242 -8.56 2.25 8.32
C LEU A 242 -7.61 1.62 7.29
N TYR A 243 -6.68 0.80 7.76
CA TYR A 243 -5.75 0.03 6.93
C TYR A 243 -6.17 -1.45 6.85
N VAL A 244 -5.57 -2.20 5.92
CA VAL A 244 -5.88 -3.63 5.74
C VAL A 244 -5.60 -4.42 7.01
N GLU A 245 -4.48 -4.09 7.68
CA GLU A 245 -4.03 -4.76 8.90
C GLU A 245 -4.93 -4.48 10.11
N ASP A 246 -5.74 -3.42 10.06
CA ASP A 246 -6.69 -3.10 11.12
C ASP A 246 -7.93 -4.00 11.08
N GLY A 247 -8.23 -4.64 9.94
CA GLY A 247 -9.37 -5.54 9.80
C GLY A 247 -9.28 -6.75 10.75
N PRO A 248 -8.21 -7.56 10.70
CA PRO A 248 -8.04 -8.69 11.62
C PRO A 248 -7.97 -8.26 13.07
N ALA A 249 -7.32 -7.13 13.36
CA ALA A 249 -7.27 -6.54 14.69
C ALA A 249 -8.65 -6.19 15.26
N LEU A 250 -9.52 -5.59 14.46
CA LEU A 250 -10.89 -5.29 14.87
C LEU A 250 -11.71 -6.57 15.09
N ALA A 251 -11.41 -7.63 14.33
CA ALA A 251 -12.02 -8.93 14.56
C ALA A 251 -11.60 -9.55 15.90
N THR A 252 -10.34 -9.38 16.36
CA THR A 252 -9.88 -9.99 17.63
C THR A 252 -10.51 -9.37 18.87
N VAL A 253 -10.94 -8.11 18.78
CA VAL A 253 -11.63 -7.41 19.88
C VAL A 253 -13.16 -7.46 19.74
N LEU A 254 -13.70 -8.15 18.73
CA LEU A 254 -15.14 -8.25 18.50
C LEU A 254 -15.83 -9.08 19.58
N THR A 255 -16.70 -8.44 20.34
CA THR A 255 -17.56 -9.06 21.36
C THR A 255 -19.01 -8.63 21.13
N PRO A 256 -20.01 -9.35 21.69
CA PRO A 256 -21.42 -8.92 21.60
C PRO A 256 -21.64 -7.49 22.12
N ARG A 257 -20.86 -7.06 23.12
CA ARG A 257 -20.92 -5.70 23.70
C ARG A 257 -20.36 -4.64 22.74
N ARG A 258 -19.28 -4.96 22.02
CA ARG A 258 -18.56 -4.07 21.10
C ARG A 258 -19.10 -4.08 19.67
N LEU A 259 -20.04 -4.96 19.36
CA LEU A 259 -20.55 -5.16 18.00
C LEU A 259 -21.00 -3.83 17.36
N LYS A 260 -21.80 -3.04 18.09
CA LYS A 260 -22.33 -1.77 17.58
C LYS A 260 -21.22 -0.76 17.28
N ASP A 261 -20.23 -0.66 18.16
CA ASP A 261 -19.15 0.32 18.02
C ASP A 261 -18.21 -0.05 16.88
N ILE A 262 -17.86 -1.33 16.76
CA ILE A 262 -17.04 -1.83 15.64
C ILE A 262 -17.78 -1.65 14.32
N VAL A 263 -19.08 -1.98 14.24
CA VAL A 263 -19.88 -1.74 13.04
C VAL A 263 -19.91 -0.25 12.69
N SER A 264 -20.08 0.64 13.67
CA SER A 264 -20.07 2.09 13.44
C SER A 264 -18.72 2.60 12.91
N VAL A 265 -17.60 2.03 13.37
CA VAL A 265 -16.27 2.31 12.80
C VAL A 265 -16.20 1.85 11.35
N MET A 266 -16.67 0.65 11.04
CA MET A 266 -16.68 0.13 9.67
C MET A 266 -17.55 0.98 8.73
N GLU A 267 -18.69 1.47 9.22
CA GLU A 267 -19.56 2.42 8.51
C GLU A 267 -18.88 3.75 8.24
N LYS A 268 -18.15 4.30 9.22
CA LYS A 268 -17.34 5.52 9.02
C LYS A 268 -16.29 5.33 7.92
N PHE A 269 -15.78 4.11 7.75
CA PHE A 269 -14.79 3.74 6.75
C PHE A 269 -15.36 2.86 5.63
N ALA A 270 -16.65 3.01 5.31
CA ALA A 270 -17.31 2.19 4.30
C ALA A 270 -16.56 2.21 2.94
N GLY A 271 -15.89 3.33 2.62
CA GLY A 271 -15.08 3.47 1.40
C GLY A 271 -13.78 2.67 1.37
N THR A 272 -13.26 2.12 2.48
CA THR A 272 -11.99 1.38 2.50
C THR A 272 -12.22 -0.12 2.30
N THR A 273 -12.66 -0.50 1.10
CA THR A 273 -13.04 -1.89 0.77
C THR A 273 -12.00 -2.94 1.19
N PRO A 274 -10.68 -2.78 0.95
CA PRO A 274 -9.70 -3.80 1.35
C PRO A 274 -9.66 -4.10 2.86
N ALA A 275 -9.81 -3.07 3.69
CA ALA A 275 -9.84 -3.23 5.15
C ALA A 275 -11.11 -3.94 5.62
N LEU A 276 -12.26 -3.61 5.00
CA LEU A 276 -13.53 -4.27 5.28
C LEU A 276 -13.50 -5.75 4.89
N ILE A 277 -12.95 -6.08 3.72
CA ILE A 277 -12.78 -7.48 3.29
C ILE A 277 -11.87 -8.22 4.27
N SER A 278 -10.76 -7.63 4.68
CA SER A 278 -9.86 -8.25 5.66
C SER A 278 -10.54 -8.52 7.00
N PHE A 279 -11.37 -7.59 7.49
CA PHE A 279 -12.21 -7.81 8.67
C PHE A 279 -13.21 -8.95 8.47
N LEU A 280 -13.96 -8.96 7.36
CA LEU A 280 -14.97 -9.98 7.05
C LEU A 280 -14.35 -11.40 6.96
N LEU A 281 -13.17 -11.53 6.37
CA LEU A 281 -12.44 -12.78 6.33
C LEU A 281 -11.93 -13.20 7.71
N ALA A 282 -11.43 -12.24 8.50
CA ALA A 282 -10.92 -12.52 9.84
C ALA A 282 -12.03 -13.02 10.78
N ILE A 283 -13.21 -12.40 10.79
CA ILE A 283 -14.34 -12.87 11.63
C ILE A 283 -14.84 -14.25 11.22
N HIS A 284 -14.63 -14.66 9.96
CA HIS A 284 -14.99 -15.98 9.47
C HIS A 284 -13.89 -17.04 9.67
N SER A 285 -12.71 -16.64 10.15
CA SER A 285 -11.66 -17.59 10.50
C SER A 285 -12.10 -18.49 11.66
N LYS A 286 -11.85 -19.80 11.53
CA LYS A 286 -12.19 -20.82 12.55
C LYS A 286 -11.48 -20.62 13.88
N GLU A 287 -10.42 -19.80 13.91
CA GLU A 287 -9.57 -19.60 15.07
C GLU A 287 -10.13 -18.56 16.06
N MET A 288 -11.21 -17.87 15.70
CA MET A 288 -11.73 -16.73 16.48
C MET A 288 -12.75 -17.14 17.54
N PRO A 289 -12.55 -16.77 18.83
CA PRO A 289 -13.44 -17.11 19.94
C PRO A 289 -14.68 -16.21 20.01
N ILE A 290 -15.39 -16.04 18.88
CA ILE A 290 -16.57 -15.18 18.75
C ILE A 290 -17.81 -16.06 18.62
N SER A 291 -18.91 -15.70 19.30
CA SER A 291 -20.17 -16.43 19.15
C SER A 291 -20.71 -16.34 17.71
N GLU A 292 -21.32 -17.41 17.23
CA GLU A 292 -21.83 -17.49 15.85
C GLU A 292 -22.83 -16.36 15.54
N GLU A 293 -23.72 -16.05 16.50
CA GLU A 293 -24.71 -14.98 16.37
C GLU A 293 -24.05 -13.61 16.19
N THR A 294 -23.01 -13.31 17.00
CA THR A 294 -22.28 -12.04 16.89
C THR A 294 -21.49 -11.97 15.59
N ARG A 295 -20.87 -13.09 15.19
CA ARG A 295 -20.15 -13.19 13.91
C ARG A 295 -21.09 -12.93 12.73
N GLN A 296 -22.24 -13.58 12.68
CA GLN A 296 -23.19 -13.42 11.58
C GLN A 296 -23.81 -12.01 11.55
N ALA A 297 -24.13 -11.44 12.71
CA ALA A 297 -24.62 -10.07 12.82
C ALA A 297 -23.57 -9.05 12.33
N ALA A 298 -22.32 -9.20 12.76
CA ALA A 298 -21.20 -8.36 12.31
C ALA A 298 -20.97 -8.49 10.80
N PHE A 299 -20.95 -9.73 10.30
CA PHE A 299 -20.75 -10.01 8.89
C PHE A 299 -21.81 -9.33 8.04
N LYS A 300 -23.09 -9.52 8.36
CA LYS A 300 -24.21 -8.93 7.60
C LYS A 300 -24.16 -7.40 7.59
N ALA A 301 -23.93 -6.78 8.76
CA ALA A 301 -23.87 -5.32 8.88
C ALA A 301 -22.68 -4.73 8.10
N VAL A 302 -21.48 -5.29 8.27
CA VAL A 302 -20.26 -4.79 7.62
C VAL A 302 -20.25 -5.10 6.12
N PHE A 303 -20.76 -6.26 5.70
CA PHE A 303 -20.86 -6.61 4.28
C PHE A 303 -21.85 -5.69 3.55
N ALA A 304 -23.02 -5.43 4.11
CA ALA A 304 -23.98 -4.47 3.54
C ALA A 304 -23.36 -3.06 3.42
N THR A 305 -22.65 -2.62 4.45
CA THR A 305 -21.90 -1.35 4.46
C THR A 305 -20.85 -1.31 3.36
N MET A 306 -20.04 -2.37 3.23
CA MET A 306 -19.02 -2.49 2.19
C MET A 306 -19.63 -2.44 0.78
N LEU A 307 -20.78 -3.09 0.56
CA LEU A 307 -21.48 -3.10 -0.73
C LEU A 307 -22.01 -1.71 -1.12
N ALA A 308 -22.45 -0.91 -0.15
CA ALA A 308 -22.96 0.44 -0.40
C ALA A 308 -21.89 1.41 -0.96
N SER A 309 -20.62 1.17 -0.66
CA SER A 309 -19.49 2.02 -1.07
C SER A 309 -18.32 1.20 -1.62
N PHE A 310 -18.63 0.12 -2.33
CA PHE A 310 -17.66 -0.82 -2.86
C PHE A 310 -16.74 -0.16 -3.90
N ASP A 311 -15.43 -0.11 -3.61
CA ASP A 311 -14.43 0.46 -4.52
C ASP A 311 -13.05 -0.20 -4.36
N ILE A 312 -12.68 -1.04 -5.32
CA ILE A 312 -11.37 -1.69 -5.41
C ILE A 312 -10.32 -0.82 -6.15
N THR A 313 -10.71 0.34 -6.69
CA THR A 313 -9.81 1.21 -7.47
C THR A 313 -9.01 2.17 -6.63
N GLN A 314 -9.32 2.28 -5.34
CA GLN A 314 -8.62 3.17 -4.41
C GLN A 314 -7.12 2.82 -4.36
N ASP A 315 -6.30 3.85 -4.60
CA ASP A 315 -4.87 3.69 -4.87
C ASP A 315 -4.15 3.10 -3.63
N PRO A 316 -3.41 1.99 -3.78
CA PRO A 316 -2.59 1.40 -2.72
C PRO A 316 -1.49 2.33 -2.19
N LYS A 317 -1.30 3.53 -2.73
CA LYS A 317 -0.42 4.56 -2.12
C LYS A 317 -0.80 4.94 -0.68
N ASP A 318 -2.00 4.58 -0.29
CA ASP A 318 -2.48 4.67 1.08
C ASP A 318 -2.10 3.48 1.97
N VAL A 319 -1.54 2.41 1.40
CA VAL A 319 -0.89 1.30 2.11
C VAL A 319 0.48 1.80 2.58
N ARG A 320 0.46 2.52 3.70
CA ARG A 320 1.44 2.71 4.79
C ARG A 320 2.96 2.86 4.50
N MET A 321 3.51 2.28 3.43
CA MET A 321 4.96 2.13 3.20
C MET A 321 5.69 3.31 2.52
N LYS A 322 5.09 4.50 2.33
CA LYS A 322 5.79 5.60 1.62
C LYS A 322 5.88 6.96 2.33
N ALA A 323 5.21 7.15 3.47
CA ALA A 323 5.28 8.45 4.15
C ALA A 323 6.63 8.69 4.88
N ASN A 324 7.34 7.63 5.29
CA ASN A 324 8.56 7.76 6.10
C ASN A 324 9.87 7.35 5.38
N GLU A 325 9.83 6.91 4.12
CA GLU A 325 10.98 6.22 3.49
C GLU A 325 11.40 6.72 2.10
N GLN A 326 11.23 8.00 1.76
CA GLN A 326 11.97 8.54 0.61
C GLN A 326 13.19 9.35 1.09
N PRO A 327 14.34 8.68 1.35
CA PRO A 327 15.59 9.40 1.47
C PRO A 327 15.86 10.14 0.16
N TYR A 328 16.38 11.36 0.29
CA TYR A 328 16.86 12.18 -0.82
C TYR A 328 17.72 11.35 -1.77
N ARG A 329 17.19 10.99 -2.94
CA ARG A 329 17.96 10.30 -3.97
C ARG A 329 18.69 11.34 -4.82
N PRO A 330 20.02 11.24 -5.00
CA PRO A 330 20.73 12.05 -5.98
C PRO A 330 20.16 11.78 -7.38
N ARG A 331 20.11 12.83 -8.21
CA ARG A 331 19.62 12.82 -9.61
C ARG A 331 20.42 11.82 -10.46
N SER A 332 20.01 10.55 -10.46
CA SER A 332 20.26 9.64 -11.57
C SER A 332 19.49 10.12 -12.79
N LEU A 333 20.13 10.09 -13.97
CA LEU A 333 19.57 10.58 -15.25
C LEU A 333 18.40 9.76 -15.78
N ASP A 334 18.19 8.54 -15.27
CA ASP A 334 17.00 7.74 -15.57
C ASP A 334 16.29 7.30 -14.27
N PRO A 335 14.98 7.56 -14.13
CA PRO A 335 14.22 6.97 -13.05
C PRO A 335 14.21 5.45 -13.24
N PRO A 336 14.48 4.65 -12.19
CA PRO A 336 14.34 3.20 -12.28
C PRO A 336 12.94 2.85 -12.79
N PRO A 337 12.77 1.72 -13.51
CA PRO A 337 11.46 1.25 -13.92
C PRO A 337 10.54 1.28 -12.70
N LYS A 338 9.37 1.92 -12.85
CA LYS A 338 8.40 1.97 -11.76
C LYS A 338 8.10 0.52 -11.36
N PRO A 339 8.20 0.15 -10.08
CA PRO A 339 7.87 -1.19 -9.65
C PRO A 339 6.44 -1.53 -10.10
N PRO A 340 6.14 -2.81 -10.38
CA PRO A 340 4.79 -3.23 -10.73
C PRO A 340 3.82 -2.72 -9.66
N ARG A 341 2.67 -2.25 -10.12
CA ARG A 341 1.59 -1.83 -9.23
C ARG A 341 1.10 -3.08 -8.49
N ILE A 342 1.16 -3.04 -7.16
CA ILE A 342 0.62 -4.11 -6.31
C ILE A 342 -0.83 -3.69 -6.01
N PRO A 343 -1.85 -4.45 -6.42
CA PRO A 343 -3.23 -4.13 -6.08
C PRO A 343 -3.41 -4.09 -4.56
N CYS A 344 -4.32 -3.25 -4.07
CA CYS A 344 -4.59 -3.10 -2.64
C CYS A 344 -5.27 -4.32 -2.00
N LEU A 345 -5.77 -5.22 -2.83
CA LEU A 345 -6.50 -6.42 -2.47
C LEU A 345 -5.90 -7.58 -3.26
N ASP A 346 -5.72 -8.73 -2.61
CA ASP A 346 -5.28 -9.94 -3.28
C ASP A 346 -6.48 -10.73 -3.84
N SER A 347 -6.24 -11.52 -4.89
CA SER A 347 -7.29 -12.32 -5.52
C SER A 347 -7.86 -13.38 -4.58
N ASP A 348 -7.06 -13.92 -3.67
CA ASP A 348 -7.46 -15.03 -2.80
C ASP A 348 -8.46 -14.57 -1.74
N SER A 349 -8.30 -13.37 -1.21
CA SER A 349 -9.23 -12.69 -0.31
C SER A 349 -10.60 -12.49 -0.97
N LEU A 350 -10.63 -12.06 -2.25
CA LEU A 350 -11.88 -11.97 -3.00
C LEU A 350 -12.52 -13.34 -3.21
N VAL A 351 -11.74 -14.37 -3.55
CA VAL A 351 -12.27 -15.72 -3.71
C VAL A 351 -12.84 -16.23 -2.40
N GLN A 352 -12.12 -16.10 -1.28
CA GLN A 352 -12.58 -16.54 0.04
C GLN A 352 -13.89 -15.86 0.44
N LEU A 353 -13.97 -14.53 0.25
CA LEU A 353 -15.20 -13.80 0.55
C LEU A 353 -16.35 -14.25 -0.35
N THR A 354 -16.10 -14.42 -1.65
CA THR A 354 -17.12 -14.87 -2.61
C THR A 354 -17.62 -16.26 -2.27
N MET A 355 -16.72 -17.20 -1.97
CA MET A 355 -17.08 -18.57 -1.58
C MET A 355 -17.92 -18.57 -0.32
N HIS A 356 -17.56 -17.76 0.68
CA HIS A 356 -18.35 -17.66 1.90
C HIS A 356 -19.77 -17.14 1.64
N VAL A 357 -19.91 -16.14 0.78
CA VAL A 357 -21.23 -15.59 0.38
C VAL A 357 -22.03 -16.59 -0.47
N ILE A 358 -21.37 -17.44 -1.26
CA ILE A 358 -22.02 -18.52 -2.01
C ILE A 358 -22.53 -19.63 -1.08
N GLU A 359 -21.77 -19.96 -0.04
CA GLU A 359 -22.11 -21.02 0.92
C GLU A 359 -23.26 -20.65 1.86
N ASP A 360 -23.51 -19.35 2.10
CA ASP A 360 -24.63 -18.85 2.91
C ASP A 360 -25.84 -18.49 2.01
N ASP A 361 -26.82 -19.38 1.92
CA ASP A 361 -28.08 -19.18 1.18
C ASP A 361 -28.83 -17.90 1.59
N THR A 362 -28.62 -17.38 2.81
CA THR A 362 -29.28 -16.16 3.27
C THR A 362 -28.70 -14.89 2.66
N LEU A 363 -27.54 -14.97 2.00
CA LEU A 363 -26.83 -13.84 1.40
C LEU A 363 -26.99 -13.76 -0.13
N ARG A 364 -27.98 -14.46 -0.70
CA ARG A 364 -28.17 -14.52 -2.16
C ARG A 364 -28.39 -13.16 -2.80
N HIS A 365 -29.10 -12.24 -2.12
CA HIS A 365 -29.32 -10.89 -2.64
C HIS A 365 -28.01 -10.09 -2.65
N GLU A 366 -27.26 -10.18 -1.56
CA GLU A 366 -25.97 -9.55 -1.37
C GLU A 366 -24.91 -10.10 -2.34
N LEU A 367 -24.98 -11.38 -2.70
CA LEU A 367 -24.15 -11.97 -3.75
C LEU A 367 -24.39 -11.27 -5.09
N SER A 368 -25.65 -11.11 -5.50
CA SER A 368 -26.01 -10.43 -6.76
C SER A 368 -25.55 -8.96 -6.76
N LEU A 369 -25.70 -8.26 -5.63
CA LEU A 369 -25.16 -6.91 -5.47
C LEU A 369 -23.63 -6.90 -5.55
N PHE A 370 -22.96 -7.85 -4.89
CA PHE A 370 -21.51 -7.95 -4.87
C PHE A 370 -20.93 -8.22 -6.26
N THR A 371 -21.49 -9.16 -7.00
CA THR A 371 -21.07 -9.48 -8.38
C THR A 371 -21.35 -8.32 -9.32
N SER A 372 -22.48 -7.62 -9.17
CA SER A 372 -22.80 -6.43 -9.94
C SER A 372 -21.80 -5.30 -9.69
N GLN A 373 -21.44 -5.06 -8.42
CA GLN A 373 -20.45 -4.06 -8.03
C GLN A 373 -19.05 -4.44 -8.56
N LEU A 374 -18.63 -5.70 -8.42
CA LEU A 374 -17.38 -6.19 -9.01
C LEU A 374 -17.36 -5.98 -10.52
N GLY A 375 -18.45 -6.32 -11.21
CA GLY A 375 -18.64 -6.10 -12.65
C GLY A 375 -18.51 -4.63 -13.03
N ALA A 376 -19.14 -3.72 -12.28
CA ALA A 376 -19.04 -2.28 -12.51
C ALA A 376 -17.58 -1.78 -12.38
N GLN A 377 -16.81 -2.32 -11.43
CA GLN A 377 -15.41 -1.96 -11.21
C GLN A 377 -14.49 -2.35 -12.38
N THR A 378 -14.85 -3.36 -13.17
CA THR A 378 -14.09 -3.74 -14.39
C THR A 378 -14.01 -2.61 -15.42
N THR A 379 -14.93 -1.65 -15.40
CA THR A 379 -14.93 -0.47 -16.29
C THR A 379 -14.08 0.68 -15.75
N ARG A 380 -13.74 0.68 -14.46
CA ARG A 380 -13.06 1.77 -13.76
C ARG A 380 -11.61 1.42 -13.41
N ILE A 381 -11.30 0.14 -13.20
CA ILE A 381 -9.98 -0.31 -12.79
C ILE A 381 -8.91 0.00 -13.85
N ASN A 382 -7.66 0.14 -13.41
CA ASN A 382 -6.52 0.23 -14.33
C ASN A 382 -6.42 -1.06 -15.15
N PRO A 383 -6.24 -1.00 -16.48
CA PRO A 383 -6.11 -2.19 -17.32
C PRO A 383 -5.00 -3.16 -16.84
N LEU A 384 -3.92 -2.65 -16.25
CA LEU A 384 -2.83 -3.48 -15.72
C LEU A 384 -3.24 -4.33 -14.52
N ASP A 385 -4.25 -3.91 -13.76
CA ASP A 385 -4.67 -4.60 -12.54
C ASP A 385 -5.56 -5.82 -12.86
N PHE A 386 -6.02 -6.00 -14.12
CA PHE A 386 -6.79 -7.19 -14.51
C PHE A 386 -5.97 -8.47 -14.36
N GLU A 387 -4.73 -8.47 -14.84
CA GLU A 387 -3.84 -9.64 -14.80
C GLU A 387 -3.38 -9.97 -13.37
N SER A 388 -3.33 -8.97 -12.47
CA SER A 388 -2.89 -9.17 -11.08
C SER A 388 -4.03 -9.45 -10.10
N LEU A 389 -5.27 -9.07 -10.41
CA LEU A 389 -6.41 -9.18 -9.49
C LEU A 389 -7.56 -9.98 -10.09
N PHE A 390 -8.22 -9.47 -11.13
CA PHE A 390 -9.47 -10.03 -11.63
C PHE A 390 -9.31 -11.40 -12.28
N LEU A 391 -8.32 -11.59 -13.17
CA LEU A 391 -8.16 -12.87 -13.86
C LEU A 391 -7.70 -13.99 -12.93
N PRO A 392 -6.73 -13.77 -12.01
CA PRO A 392 -6.45 -14.73 -10.94
C PRO A 392 -7.68 -15.04 -10.09
N PHE A 393 -8.47 -14.02 -9.72
CA PHE A 393 -9.71 -14.20 -8.97
C PHE A 393 -10.72 -15.09 -9.70
N LEU A 394 -11.04 -14.80 -10.97
CA LEU A 394 -11.98 -15.60 -11.75
C LEU A 394 -11.48 -17.04 -11.92
N HIS A 395 -10.20 -17.22 -12.19
CA HIS A 395 -9.60 -18.55 -12.34
C HIS A 395 -9.67 -19.36 -11.04
N SER A 396 -9.25 -18.77 -9.92
CA SER A 396 -9.31 -19.42 -8.61
C SER A 396 -10.74 -19.67 -8.14
N LEU A 397 -11.69 -18.82 -8.51
CA LEU A 397 -13.11 -19.03 -8.24
C LEU A 397 -13.64 -20.20 -9.08
N ALA A 398 -13.34 -20.26 -10.38
CA ALA A 398 -13.75 -21.38 -11.24
C ALA A 398 -13.21 -22.74 -10.79
N LEU A 399 -12.02 -22.78 -10.17
CA LEU A 399 -11.48 -24.02 -9.58
C LEU A 399 -12.25 -24.49 -8.34
N LYS A 400 -12.98 -23.60 -7.66
CA LYS A 400 -13.68 -23.88 -6.40
C LYS A 400 -15.20 -23.99 -6.55
N THR A 401 -15.77 -23.46 -7.63
CA THR A 401 -17.22 -23.50 -7.88
C THR A 401 -17.56 -23.81 -9.34
N THR A 402 -18.66 -24.51 -9.56
CA THR A 402 -19.18 -24.82 -10.89
C THR A 402 -19.95 -23.62 -11.44
N ILE A 403 -19.24 -22.74 -12.16
CA ILE A 403 -19.82 -21.49 -12.72
C ILE A 403 -21.00 -21.74 -13.68
N THR A 404 -21.07 -22.92 -14.31
CA THR A 404 -22.12 -23.29 -15.27
C THR A 404 -23.42 -23.79 -14.63
N GLU A 405 -23.47 -23.92 -13.30
CA GLU A 405 -24.71 -24.32 -12.63
C GLU A 405 -25.79 -23.24 -12.80
N PRO A 406 -27.06 -23.62 -13.08
CA PRO A 406 -28.15 -22.68 -13.34
C PRO A 406 -28.41 -21.68 -12.20
N HIS A 407 -27.97 -21.98 -10.98
CA HIS A 407 -28.17 -21.14 -9.81
C HIS A 407 -27.17 -19.99 -9.68
N HIS A 408 -26.13 -19.95 -10.52
CA HIS A 408 -25.04 -18.97 -10.47
C HIS A 408 -25.05 -17.96 -11.62
N GLU A 409 -26.23 -17.50 -12.04
CA GLU A 409 -26.38 -16.52 -13.13
C GLU A 409 -25.61 -15.21 -12.87
N ASP A 410 -25.57 -14.77 -11.61
CA ASP A 410 -24.81 -13.59 -11.18
C ASP A 410 -23.29 -13.76 -11.40
N LEU A 411 -22.75 -14.95 -11.12
CA LEU A 411 -21.33 -15.26 -11.37
C LEU A 411 -21.06 -15.34 -12.87
N ARG A 412 -21.94 -15.97 -13.65
CA ARG A 412 -21.81 -16.00 -15.12
C ARG A 412 -21.75 -14.59 -15.70
N THR A 413 -22.64 -13.70 -15.23
CA THR A 413 -22.65 -12.29 -15.62
C THR A 413 -21.35 -11.57 -15.24
N LEU A 414 -20.82 -11.83 -14.04
CA LEU A 414 -19.53 -11.29 -13.61
C LEU A 414 -18.37 -11.76 -14.49
N PHE A 415 -18.28 -13.06 -14.80
CA PHE A 415 -17.25 -13.60 -15.69
C PHE A 415 -17.36 -12.96 -17.07
N ALA A 416 -18.57 -12.94 -17.66
CA ALA A 416 -18.79 -12.36 -18.98
C ALA A 416 -18.37 -10.88 -19.01
N THR A 417 -18.88 -10.08 -18.07
CA THR A 417 -18.57 -8.65 -17.95
C THR A 417 -17.07 -8.41 -17.80
N THR A 418 -16.39 -9.20 -16.98
CA THR A 418 -14.96 -9.05 -16.72
C THR A 418 -14.11 -9.44 -17.92
N ILE A 419 -14.43 -10.56 -18.59
CA ILE A 419 -13.70 -11.03 -19.78
C ILE A 419 -13.88 -10.04 -20.94
N THR A 420 -15.11 -9.58 -21.17
CA THR A 420 -15.42 -8.55 -22.16
C THR A 420 -14.68 -7.24 -21.85
N ALA A 421 -14.73 -6.76 -20.61
CA ALA A 421 -14.03 -5.54 -20.21
C ALA A 421 -12.50 -5.69 -20.33
N TYR A 422 -11.95 -6.87 -20.02
CA TYR A 422 -10.53 -7.15 -20.19
C TYR A 422 -10.14 -7.13 -21.67
N HIS A 423 -10.91 -7.76 -22.55
CA HIS A 423 -10.70 -7.70 -23.98
C HIS A 423 -10.76 -6.24 -24.49
N ASP A 424 -11.86 -5.54 -24.23
CA ASP A 424 -12.12 -4.23 -24.83
C ASP A 424 -11.20 -3.13 -24.26
N ARG A 425 -10.82 -3.20 -22.98
CA ARG A 425 -10.02 -2.15 -22.32
C ARG A 425 -8.54 -2.46 -22.23
N PHE A 426 -8.15 -3.72 -22.01
CA PHE A 426 -6.74 -4.10 -21.91
C PHE A 426 -6.17 -4.51 -23.26
N VAL A 427 -6.79 -5.46 -23.97
CA VAL A 427 -6.31 -5.85 -25.30
C VAL A 427 -6.52 -4.68 -26.26
N GLY A 428 -7.76 -4.19 -26.33
CA GLY A 428 -8.18 -3.12 -27.22
C GLY A 428 -8.25 -3.56 -28.68
N PRO A 429 -8.75 -2.68 -29.56
CA PRO A 429 -8.93 -3.01 -30.97
C PRO A 429 -7.60 -3.29 -31.65
N THR A 430 -7.64 -4.16 -32.68
CA THR A 430 -6.46 -4.42 -33.51
C THR A 430 -5.87 -3.12 -34.07
N PRO A 431 -4.58 -2.80 -33.80
CA PRO A 431 -3.96 -1.61 -34.35
C PRO A 431 -3.83 -1.73 -35.87
N PRO A 432 -3.99 -0.64 -36.62
CA PRO A 432 -3.95 -0.67 -38.08
C PRO A 432 -2.63 -1.25 -38.57
N ILE A 433 -2.71 -2.15 -39.54
CA ILE A 433 -1.56 -2.76 -40.19
C ILE A 433 -0.70 -1.62 -40.76
N PRO A 434 0.59 -1.49 -40.37
CA PRO A 434 1.46 -0.57 -41.06
C PRO A 434 1.49 -0.99 -42.54
N PRO A 435 1.17 -0.09 -43.49
CA PRO A 435 1.15 -0.45 -44.89
C PRO A 435 2.47 -1.12 -45.26
N SER A 436 2.38 -2.29 -45.89
CA SER A 436 3.50 -3.17 -46.21
C SER A 436 4.51 -2.50 -47.12
N GLU A 437 4.11 -1.46 -47.85
CA GLU A 437 4.98 -0.56 -48.59
C GLU A 437 4.50 0.88 -48.43
N PRO A 438 5.41 1.86 -48.29
CA PRO A 438 5.01 3.26 -48.33
C PRO A 438 4.46 3.55 -49.73
N ASP A 439 3.16 3.84 -49.84
CA ASP A 439 2.62 4.52 -51.02
C ASP A 439 3.50 5.76 -51.27
N VAL A 440 4.29 5.67 -52.34
CA VAL A 440 5.43 6.55 -52.65
C VAL A 440 4.99 8.01 -52.90
N ALA A 441 3.68 8.28 -52.90
CA ALA A 441 3.10 9.55 -53.30
C ALA A 441 3.15 10.65 -52.21
N ASP A 442 3.16 10.34 -50.90
CA ASP A 442 3.12 11.37 -49.83
C ASP A 442 4.19 11.20 -48.73
N GLY A 443 5.24 10.39 -48.99
CA GLY A 443 6.35 10.12 -48.06
C GLY A 443 7.30 11.29 -47.79
N SER A 444 7.04 12.48 -48.36
CA SER A 444 7.97 13.61 -48.40
C SER A 444 8.03 14.46 -47.13
N ARG A 445 7.24 14.17 -46.08
CA ARG A 445 7.34 14.86 -44.78
C ARG A 445 7.79 13.98 -43.61
N ARG A 446 7.82 12.66 -43.80
CA ARG A 446 8.01 11.68 -42.71
C ARG A 446 9.42 11.66 -42.12
N TRP A 447 10.41 12.15 -42.87
CA TRP A 447 11.83 12.08 -42.50
C TRP A 447 12.42 13.41 -42.02
N VAL A 448 11.62 14.46 -41.84
CA VAL A 448 12.12 15.71 -41.25
C VAL A 448 12.30 15.51 -39.75
N ARG A 449 13.46 15.90 -39.20
CA ARG A 449 13.78 15.82 -37.76
C ARG A 449 14.13 17.20 -37.21
N PRO A 450 13.84 17.47 -35.93
CA PRO A 450 14.30 18.69 -35.28
C PRO A 450 15.83 18.83 -35.41
N PRO A 451 16.36 20.02 -35.72
CA PRO A 451 17.80 20.23 -35.76
C PRO A 451 18.40 20.13 -34.35
N VAL A 452 19.67 19.75 -34.26
CA VAL A 452 20.44 19.86 -33.02
C VAL A 452 20.68 21.33 -32.68
N ARG A 453 20.74 21.65 -31.39
CA ARG A 453 20.85 23.04 -30.91
C ARG A 453 22.17 23.74 -31.26
N CYS A 454 23.23 22.97 -31.51
CA CYS A 454 24.53 23.54 -31.89
C CYS A 454 24.52 24.02 -33.34
N THR A 455 25.14 25.18 -33.57
CA THR A 455 25.20 25.86 -34.88
C THR A 455 26.60 25.86 -35.48
N CYS A 456 27.52 25.02 -34.99
CA CYS A 456 28.89 25.03 -35.50
C CYS A 456 28.93 24.69 -37.01
N ALA A 457 29.58 25.55 -37.79
CA ALA A 457 29.54 25.49 -39.25
C ALA A 457 30.17 24.19 -39.80
N ALA A 458 31.21 23.69 -39.14
CA ALA A 458 31.97 22.54 -39.64
C ALA A 458 31.25 21.19 -39.48
N ASN A 459 30.37 21.03 -38.49
CA ASN A 459 29.80 19.72 -38.13
C ASN A 459 28.28 19.75 -38.04
N CYS A 460 27.73 20.64 -37.20
CA CYS A 460 26.31 20.67 -36.92
C CYS A 460 25.50 21.28 -38.05
N ALA A 461 26.05 22.21 -38.84
CA ALA A 461 25.34 22.73 -40.00
C ALA A 461 25.04 21.64 -41.07
N PRO A 462 26.01 20.80 -41.49
CA PRO A 462 25.73 19.62 -42.32
C PRO A 462 24.75 18.63 -41.69
N LEU A 463 24.86 18.37 -40.38
CA LEU A 463 23.93 17.49 -39.68
C LEU A 463 22.50 18.07 -39.67
N ASN A 464 22.34 19.35 -39.39
CA ASN A 464 21.03 20.02 -39.36
C ASN A 464 20.40 20.10 -40.76
N ALA A 465 21.21 20.32 -41.80
CA ALA A 465 20.75 20.23 -43.18
C ALA A 465 20.25 18.81 -43.51
N PHE A 466 20.99 17.78 -43.07
CA PHE A 466 20.53 16.40 -43.20
C PHE A 466 19.24 16.14 -42.43
N LEU A 467 19.14 16.56 -41.16
CA LEU A 467 17.95 16.37 -40.32
C LEU A 467 16.70 17.05 -40.93
N ALA A 468 16.87 18.23 -41.53
CA ALA A 468 15.80 18.95 -42.23
C ALA A 468 15.40 18.32 -43.59
N ASP A 469 16.29 17.56 -44.24
CA ASP A 469 16.03 16.98 -45.56
C ASP A 469 15.11 15.75 -45.48
N ALA A 470 13.88 15.87 -45.97
CA ALA A 470 12.90 14.79 -45.95
C ALA A 470 13.18 13.63 -46.93
N ARG A 471 14.12 13.80 -47.86
CA ARG A 471 14.48 12.77 -48.86
C ARG A 471 15.65 11.91 -48.40
N ARG A 472 16.47 12.43 -47.50
CA ARG A 472 17.66 11.72 -46.99
C ARG A 472 17.36 11.10 -45.63
N HIS A 473 17.40 9.78 -45.60
CA HIS A 473 17.24 8.99 -44.36
C HIS A 473 18.58 8.53 -43.78
N ARG A 474 19.69 8.64 -44.53
CA ARG A 474 21.02 8.23 -44.10
C ARG A 474 22.09 9.23 -44.57
N ILE A 475 23.05 9.53 -43.71
CA ILE A 475 24.25 10.31 -44.04
C ILE A 475 25.48 9.72 -43.36
N GLU A 476 26.64 9.86 -43.99
CA GLU A 476 27.93 9.45 -43.42
C GLU A 476 28.83 10.68 -43.26
N PHE A 477 29.38 10.85 -42.06
CA PHE A 477 30.36 11.90 -41.75
C PHE A 477 31.74 11.25 -41.57
N ALA A 478 32.58 11.32 -42.61
CA ALA A 478 33.98 10.94 -42.54
C ALA A 478 34.79 12.05 -41.84
N VAL A 479 34.81 12.05 -40.51
CA VAL A 479 35.45 13.09 -39.69
C VAL A 479 36.33 12.50 -38.60
N GLY A 480 37.37 13.24 -38.20
CA GLY A 480 38.25 12.82 -37.11
C GLY A 480 37.54 12.62 -35.78
N ARG A 481 38.17 11.86 -34.87
CA ARG A 481 37.61 11.39 -33.60
C ARG A 481 36.91 12.48 -32.77
N GLN A 482 37.52 13.66 -32.61
CA GLN A 482 36.97 14.75 -31.80
C GLN A 482 35.67 15.32 -32.39
N ARG A 483 35.65 15.54 -33.70
CA ARG A 483 34.46 16.04 -34.41
C ARG A 483 33.32 15.02 -34.36
N ARG A 484 33.66 13.73 -34.43
CA ARG A 484 32.69 12.64 -34.28
C ARG A 484 32.10 12.58 -32.86
N ALA A 485 32.94 12.68 -31.84
CA ALA A 485 32.48 12.71 -30.45
C ALA A 485 31.53 13.89 -30.19
N HIS A 486 31.81 15.06 -30.78
CA HIS A 486 30.90 16.20 -30.75
C HIS A 486 29.54 15.90 -31.40
N LEU A 487 29.52 15.27 -32.58
CA LEU A 487 28.27 14.90 -33.26
C LEU A 487 27.44 13.88 -32.45
N HIS A 488 28.08 12.87 -31.84
CA HIS A 488 27.43 11.95 -30.90
C HIS A 488 26.75 12.71 -29.76
N GLN A 489 27.52 13.56 -29.07
CA GLN A 489 27.01 14.35 -27.94
C GLN A 489 25.82 15.22 -28.34
N MET A 490 25.83 15.83 -29.53
CA MET A 490 24.72 16.66 -29.99
C MET A 490 23.47 15.86 -30.35
N LEU A 491 23.63 14.65 -30.90
CA LEU A 491 22.52 13.74 -31.17
C LEU A 491 21.91 13.17 -29.88
N ASP A 492 22.75 12.82 -28.91
CA ASP A 492 22.34 12.32 -27.59
C ASP A 492 21.67 13.41 -26.73
N ALA A 493 22.21 14.63 -26.76
CA ALA A 493 21.71 15.76 -25.98
C ALA A 493 20.42 16.38 -26.53
N THR A 494 20.02 16.03 -27.76
CA THR A 494 18.80 16.56 -28.38
C THR A 494 17.67 15.53 -28.17
N PRO A 495 16.68 15.83 -27.31
CA PRO A 495 15.55 14.93 -27.10
C PRO A 495 14.77 14.79 -28.42
N ARG A 496 14.35 13.56 -28.75
CA ARG A 496 13.56 13.26 -29.97
C ARG A 496 14.30 13.45 -31.30
N THR A 497 15.63 13.44 -31.32
CA THR A 497 16.36 13.18 -32.57
C THR A 497 16.21 11.71 -32.88
N GLU A 498 15.09 11.34 -33.51
CA GLU A 498 14.72 9.97 -33.87
C GLU A 498 15.67 9.42 -34.95
N CYS A 499 16.92 9.22 -34.57
CA CYS A 499 18.04 8.83 -35.41
C CYS A 499 18.86 7.80 -34.65
N THR A 500 19.24 6.71 -35.32
CA THR A 500 20.35 5.89 -34.85
C THR A 500 21.64 6.49 -35.37
N HIS A 501 22.71 6.36 -34.58
CA HIS A 501 24.01 6.82 -35.02
C HIS A 501 25.09 5.83 -34.56
N ARG A 502 25.98 5.44 -35.46
CA ARG A 502 27.04 4.46 -35.19
C ARG A 502 28.32 4.82 -35.93
N THR A 503 29.47 4.56 -35.31
CA THR A 503 30.77 4.73 -35.96
C THR A 503 31.12 3.45 -36.73
N LEU A 504 31.39 3.56 -38.03
CA LEU A 504 31.99 2.49 -38.83
C LEU A 504 33.51 2.51 -38.63
N ARG A 505 34.04 1.43 -38.05
CA ARG A 505 35.47 1.29 -37.69
C ARG A 505 36.37 0.79 -38.84
N GLY A 506 35.90 0.90 -40.09
CA GLY A 506 36.51 0.28 -41.26
C GLY A 506 37.32 1.21 -42.18
N GLY A 507 37.71 2.41 -41.74
CA GLY A 507 38.43 3.37 -42.57
C GLY A 507 39.17 4.43 -41.76
N SER A 508 40.07 5.17 -42.42
CA SER A 508 40.77 6.32 -41.86
C SER A 508 40.54 7.55 -42.76
N PRO A 509 39.77 8.56 -42.33
CA PRO A 509 39.07 8.64 -41.05
C PRO A 509 37.85 7.71 -40.98
N GLU A 510 37.58 7.17 -39.79
CA GLU A 510 36.37 6.40 -39.49
C GLU A 510 35.10 7.26 -39.63
N ALA A 511 34.04 6.71 -40.22
CA ALA A 511 32.82 7.46 -40.52
C ALA A 511 31.73 7.31 -39.45
N LEU A 512 31.06 8.42 -39.08
CA LEU A 512 29.81 8.40 -38.31
C LEU A 512 28.63 8.26 -39.27
N VAL A 513 27.91 7.16 -39.18
CA VAL A 513 26.68 6.94 -39.93
C VAL A 513 25.52 7.39 -39.06
N VAL A 514 24.74 8.36 -39.53
CA VAL A 514 23.48 8.79 -38.91
C VAL A 514 22.34 8.34 -39.81
N THR A 515 21.43 7.55 -39.25
CA THR A 515 20.25 7.03 -39.96
C THR A 515 18.99 7.48 -39.23
N LYS A 516 18.13 8.23 -39.90
CA LYS A 516 16.81 8.60 -39.38
C LYS A 516 15.96 7.35 -39.24
N ILE A 517 15.26 7.24 -38.13
CA ILE A 517 14.33 6.14 -37.86
C ILE A 517 12.95 6.58 -38.32
N ASP A 518 12.24 5.76 -39.09
CA ASP A 518 10.81 6.01 -39.34
C ASP A 518 10.06 5.79 -38.03
N TRP A 519 9.89 6.85 -37.23
CA TRP A 519 9.26 6.73 -35.92
C TRP A 519 7.81 6.30 -36.06
N ASP A 520 7.10 6.67 -37.12
CA ASP A 520 5.75 6.16 -37.36
C ASP A 520 5.79 4.64 -37.55
N ALA A 521 6.73 4.13 -38.34
CA ALA A 521 6.85 2.68 -38.55
C ALA A 521 7.33 1.95 -37.28
N VAL A 522 8.29 2.49 -36.54
CA VAL A 522 8.79 1.89 -35.29
C VAL A 522 7.74 1.96 -34.19
N HIS A 523 7.06 3.10 -34.03
CA HIS A 523 5.96 3.26 -33.10
C HIS A 523 4.81 2.32 -33.45
N LYS A 524 4.38 2.25 -34.72
CA LYS A 524 3.35 1.29 -35.16
C LYS A 524 3.77 -0.16 -34.91
N ARG A 525 5.03 -0.52 -35.18
CA ARG A 525 5.56 -1.86 -34.88
C ARG A 525 5.57 -2.14 -33.39
N ASN A 526 6.00 -1.20 -32.56
CA ASN A 526 6.04 -1.37 -31.10
C ASN A 526 4.62 -1.42 -30.50
N VAL A 527 3.69 -0.58 -30.97
CA VAL A 527 2.28 -0.61 -30.59
C VAL A 527 1.66 -1.95 -30.98
N ARG A 528 1.96 -2.44 -32.19
CA ARG A 528 1.49 -3.76 -32.64
C ARG A 528 2.08 -4.90 -31.83
N ALA A 529 3.38 -4.92 -31.60
CA ALA A 529 4.05 -5.94 -30.78
C ALA A 529 3.53 -5.92 -29.33
N ALA A 530 3.28 -4.73 -28.76
CA ALA A 530 2.67 -4.60 -27.45
C ALA A 530 1.23 -5.12 -27.43
N TRP A 531 0.45 -4.85 -28.48
CA TRP A 531 -0.91 -5.39 -28.64
C TRP A 531 -0.91 -6.92 -28.80
N GLU A 532 -0.04 -7.48 -29.65
CA GLU A 532 0.16 -8.93 -29.79
C GLU A 532 0.55 -9.58 -28.47
N GLY A 533 1.39 -8.91 -27.67
CA GLY A 533 1.71 -9.33 -26.31
C GLY A 533 0.49 -9.43 -25.40
N ARG A 534 -0.37 -8.38 -25.39
CA ARG A 534 -1.62 -8.39 -24.61
C ARG A 534 -2.60 -9.44 -25.10
N LEU A 535 -2.71 -9.63 -26.41
CA LEU A 535 -3.54 -10.66 -27.03
C LEU A 535 -3.07 -12.07 -26.66
N LYS A 536 -1.75 -12.30 -26.63
CA LYS A 536 -1.18 -13.56 -26.16
C LYS A 536 -1.48 -13.81 -24.69
N SER A 537 -1.34 -12.79 -23.84
CA SER A 537 -1.75 -12.87 -22.43
C SER A 537 -3.23 -13.20 -22.29
N PHE A 538 -4.09 -12.56 -23.08
CA PHE A 538 -5.53 -12.83 -23.12
C PHE A 538 -5.82 -14.30 -23.47
N GLY A 539 -5.24 -14.81 -24.56
CA GLY A 539 -5.37 -16.22 -24.95
C GLY A 539 -4.93 -17.18 -23.84
N GLY A 540 -3.77 -16.92 -23.23
CA GLY A 540 -3.27 -17.75 -22.12
C GLY A 540 -4.17 -17.73 -20.88
N TRP A 541 -4.88 -16.63 -20.61
CA TRP A 541 -5.88 -16.59 -19.53
C TRP A 541 -7.17 -17.32 -19.91
N MET A 542 -7.65 -17.21 -21.15
CA MET A 542 -8.82 -17.96 -21.61
C MET A 542 -8.58 -19.46 -21.55
N GLU A 543 -7.39 -19.92 -21.97
CA GLU A 543 -6.98 -21.33 -21.86
C GLU A 543 -6.98 -21.81 -20.40
N LYS A 544 -6.48 -20.99 -19.46
CA LYS A 544 -6.51 -21.31 -18.03
C LYS A 544 -7.94 -21.42 -17.50
N LEU A 545 -8.84 -20.50 -17.88
CA LEU A 545 -10.25 -20.56 -17.47
C LEU A 545 -10.96 -21.80 -18.01
N VAL A 546 -10.73 -22.15 -19.28
CA VAL A 546 -11.24 -23.40 -19.86
C VAL A 546 -10.66 -24.61 -19.13
N GLY A 547 -9.36 -24.59 -18.81
CA GLY A 547 -8.70 -25.64 -18.02
C GLY A 547 -9.25 -25.77 -16.59
N ALA A 548 -9.79 -24.69 -16.03
CA ALA A 548 -10.50 -24.68 -14.75
C ALA A 548 -11.97 -25.15 -14.85
N GLY A 549 -12.44 -25.55 -16.04
CA GLY A 549 -13.80 -26.07 -16.27
C GLY A 549 -14.83 -25.02 -16.67
N VAL A 550 -14.42 -23.79 -17.01
CA VAL A 550 -15.34 -22.74 -17.47
C VAL A 550 -15.72 -22.98 -18.94
N ASP A 551 -17.01 -23.17 -19.21
CA ASP A 551 -17.54 -23.11 -20.58
C ASP A 551 -17.71 -21.64 -21.00
N LEU A 552 -16.69 -21.10 -21.67
CA LEU A 552 -16.68 -19.72 -22.14
C LEU A 552 -17.83 -19.40 -23.09
N ARG A 553 -18.31 -20.37 -23.88
CA ARG A 553 -19.43 -20.17 -24.82
C ARG A 553 -20.75 -20.04 -24.07
N ALA A 554 -20.95 -20.83 -23.02
CA ALA A 554 -22.11 -20.70 -22.15
C ALA A 554 -22.05 -19.40 -21.33
N VAL A 555 -20.88 -18.99 -20.85
CA VAL A 555 -20.72 -17.78 -20.03
C VAL A 555 -20.91 -16.50 -20.85
N LEU A 556 -20.24 -16.37 -21.99
CA LEU A 556 -20.29 -15.15 -22.81
C LEU A 556 -21.55 -15.09 -23.68
N GLY A 557 -22.14 -16.25 -24.01
CA GLY A 557 -23.10 -16.36 -25.11
C GLY A 557 -22.38 -16.46 -26.46
N LEU A 558 -23.10 -16.94 -27.48
CA LEU A 558 -22.49 -17.26 -28.78
C LEU A 558 -21.89 -16.04 -29.47
N GLU A 559 -22.66 -14.95 -29.57
CA GLU A 559 -22.23 -13.75 -30.29
C GLU A 559 -20.98 -13.12 -29.64
N GLU A 560 -21.00 -12.96 -28.32
CA GLU A 560 -19.90 -12.36 -27.59
C GLU A 560 -18.67 -13.28 -27.56
N TYR A 561 -18.86 -14.60 -27.50
CA TYR A 561 -17.76 -15.56 -27.64
C TYR A 561 -17.11 -15.47 -29.03
N GLU A 562 -17.91 -15.42 -30.10
CA GLU A 562 -17.38 -15.26 -31.46
C GLU A 562 -16.64 -13.91 -31.64
N ARG A 563 -17.14 -12.85 -31.01
CA ARG A 563 -16.52 -11.52 -31.01
C ARG A 563 -15.20 -11.48 -30.24
N VAL A 564 -15.21 -11.91 -28.98
CA VAL A 564 -14.12 -11.72 -28.02
C VAL A 564 -13.06 -12.83 -28.11
N VAL A 565 -13.48 -14.07 -28.36
CA VAL A 565 -12.58 -15.24 -28.36
C VAL A 565 -12.22 -15.68 -29.78
N GLU A 566 -13.20 -15.85 -30.67
CA GLU A 566 -12.93 -16.28 -32.06
C GLU A 566 -12.51 -15.13 -32.98
N ARG A 567 -12.76 -13.87 -32.57
CA ARG A 567 -12.37 -12.63 -33.27
C ARG A 567 -12.99 -12.45 -34.65
N ARG A 568 -14.20 -12.98 -34.84
CA ARG A 568 -14.86 -13.05 -36.15
C ARG A 568 -15.30 -11.69 -36.72
N GLU A 569 -15.44 -10.67 -35.87
CA GLU A 569 -15.89 -9.32 -36.28
C GLU A 569 -14.76 -8.35 -36.65
N GLU A 570 -13.50 -8.61 -36.27
CA GLU A 570 -12.38 -7.71 -36.61
C GLU A 570 -11.77 -7.98 -38.00
N GLU A 571 -12.14 -9.09 -38.65
CA GLU A 571 -11.91 -9.32 -40.08
C GLU A 571 -12.94 -8.53 -40.90
N ALA A 572 -12.84 -7.19 -40.87
CA ALA A 572 -13.64 -6.35 -41.75
C ALA A 572 -13.41 -6.78 -43.22
N PRO A 573 -14.47 -6.89 -44.04
CA PRO A 573 -14.35 -7.35 -45.41
C PRO A 573 -13.52 -6.37 -46.23
N GLU A 574 -12.37 -6.83 -46.75
CA GLU A 574 -11.51 -6.05 -47.66
C GLU A 574 -12.24 -5.63 -48.97
N GLU A 575 -13.43 -6.14 -49.26
CA GLU A 575 -14.09 -5.98 -50.56
C GLU A 575 -14.87 -4.65 -50.77
N GLY A 576 -14.96 -3.77 -49.76
CA GLY A 576 -15.76 -2.53 -49.87
C GLY A 576 -15.04 -1.29 -50.45
N ALA A 577 -13.74 -1.37 -50.77
CA ALA A 577 -12.94 -0.18 -51.09
C ALA A 577 -13.22 0.46 -52.48
N LYS A 578 -14.09 -0.12 -53.32
CA LYS A 578 -14.39 0.44 -54.66
C LYS A 578 -15.53 1.46 -54.70
N ASP A 579 -16.37 1.56 -53.67
CA ASP A 579 -17.53 2.47 -53.66
C ASP A 579 -17.42 3.67 -52.69
N GLY A 580 -16.26 3.87 -52.05
CA GLY A 580 -16.01 4.95 -51.09
C GLY A 580 -16.18 6.38 -51.63
N ARG A 581 -16.28 6.56 -52.96
CA ARG A 581 -16.49 7.87 -53.58
C ARG A 581 -17.93 8.39 -53.45
N ALA A 582 -18.92 7.50 -53.35
CA ALA A 582 -20.33 7.89 -53.19
C ALA A 582 -20.67 8.25 -51.74
N VAL A 583 -20.10 7.54 -50.76
CA VAL A 583 -20.37 7.76 -49.33
C VAL A 583 -19.73 9.05 -48.82
N ALA A 584 -18.53 9.40 -49.32
CA ALA A 584 -17.88 10.68 -49.00
C ALA A 584 -18.66 11.90 -49.54
N ALA A 585 -19.31 11.77 -50.70
CA ALA A 585 -20.18 12.81 -51.25
C ALA A 585 -21.45 13.00 -50.39
N ALA A 586 -22.10 11.90 -50.00
CA ALA A 586 -23.29 11.95 -49.15
C ALA A 586 -23.01 12.52 -47.73
N ALA A 587 -21.85 12.19 -47.15
CA ALA A 587 -21.42 12.76 -45.86
C ALA A 587 -21.10 14.26 -45.96
N GLY A 588 -20.58 14.72 -47.10
CA GLY A 588 -20.37 16.14 -47.40
C GLY A 588 -21.68 16.93 -47.50
N GLU A 589 -22.71 16.35 -48.14
CA GLU A 589 -24.05 16.93 -48.27
C GLU A 589 -24.73 17.09 -46.89
N LEU A 590 -24.61 16.08 -46.03
CA LEU A 590 -25.22 16.08 -44.70
C LEU A 590 -24.59 17.12 -43.76
N ARG A 591 -23.26 17.34 -43.86
CA ARG A 591 -22.57 18.39 -43.12
C ARG A 591 -23.00 19.80 -43.56
N LYS A 592 -23.21 20.01 -44.86
CA LYS A 592 -23.75 21.29 -45.38
C LYS A 592 -25.17 21.56 -44.87
N ARG A 593 -26.03 20.54 -44.83
CA ARG A 593 -27.39 20.65 -44.27
C ARG A 593 -27.38 21.00 -42.77
N LYS A 594 -26.59 20.30 -41.95
CA LYS A 594 -26.47 20.60 -40.52
C LYS A 594 -25.89 22.00 -40.24
N ALA A 595 -24.93 22.46 -41.05
CA ALA A 595 -24.40 23.81 -40.95
C ALA A 595 -25.47 24.87 -41.29
N SER A 596 -26.31 24.61 -42.30
CA SER A 596 -27.42 25.52 -42.65
C SER A 596 -28.52 25.56 -41.57
N GLU A 597 -28.85 24.42 -40.95
CA GLU A 597 -29.82 24.38 -39.84
C GLU A 597 -29.29 25.07 -38.57
N ALA A 598 -28.00 24.96 -38.28
CA ALA A 598 -27.37 25.66 -37.17
C ALA A 598 -27.40 27.19 -37.37
N LEU A 599 -27.19 27.66 -38.62
CA LEU A 599 -27.28 29.08 -38.96
C LEU A 599 -28.71 29.63 -38.79
N VAL A 600 -29.73 28.84 -39.21
CA VAL A 600 -31.15 29.21 -39.03
C VAL A 600 -31.55 29.22 -37.55
N ARG A 601 -31.03 28.29 -36.74
CA ARG A 601 -31.25 28.29 -35.28
C ARG A 601 -30.62 29.48 -34.58
N SER A 602 -29.40 29.85 -34.97
CA SER A 602 -28.70 31.02 -34.40
C SER A 602 -29.44 32.32 -34.71
N SER A 603 -29.98 32.45 -35.94
CA SER A 603 -30.77 33.62 -36.33
C SER A 603 -32.13 33.71 -35.61
N ARG A 604 -32.76 32.57 -35.27
CA ARG A 604 -33.97 32.56 -34.43
C ARG A 604 -33.72 32.94 -32.97
N LEU A 605 -32.57 32.57 -32.42
CA LEU A 605 -32.20 32.93 -31.04
C LEU A 605 -31.89 34.43 -30.90
N GLN A 606 -31.23 35.03 -31.89
CA GLN A 606 -30.98 36.48 -31.89
C GLN A 606 -32.26 37.31 -32.00
N ASN A 607 -33.32 36.79 -32.65
CA ASN A 607 -34.61 37.47 -32.71
C ASN A 607 -35.46 37.30 -31.44
N ALA A 608 -35.15 36.33 -30.56
CA ALA A 608 -35.87 36.12 -29.31
C ALA A 608 -35.38 37.04 -28.17
N GLU A 609 -34.12 37.49 -28.21
CA GLU A 609 -33.54 38.37 -27.18
C GLU A 609 -33.99 39.86 -27.30
N GLY A 610 -34.70 40.22 -28.37
CA GLY A 610 -35.25 41.57 -28.57
C GLY A 610 -36.57 41.86 -27.86
N ALA A 611 -37.27 40.84 -27.33
CA ALA A 611 -38.61 40.99 -26.77
C ALA A 611 -38.67 41.00 -25.22
N GLY A 612 -37.52 40.95 -24.54
CA GLY A 612 -37.43 40.70 -23.09
C GLY A 612 -37.22 41.93 -22.18
N ARG A 613 -37.36 43.17 -22.67
CA ARG A 613 -37.20 44.39 -21.85
C ARG A 613 -38.50 45.18 -21.76
N ASP A 614 -39.52 44.64 -21.10
CA ASP A 614 -40.63 45.50 -20.62
C ASP A 614 -41.45 44.94 -19.44
N VAL A 615 -40.95 43.95 -18.71
CA VAL A 615 -41.66 43.38 -17.54
C VAL A 615 -40.77 43.35 -16.31
N ARG A 616 -40.40 44.55 -15.82
CA ARG A 616 -39.87 44.75 -14.45
C ARG A 616 -40.49 46.02 -13.85
N ARG A 617 -41.78 45.96 -13.55
CA ARG A 617 -42.42 46.83 -12.54
C ARG A 617 -43.73 46.20 -12.11
N ARG A 618 -43.95 46.13 -10.79
CA ARG A 618 -45.05 45.44 -10.05
C ARG A 618 -44.73 43.94 -9.93
N VAL A 619 -44.59 43.34 -8.76
CA VAL A 619 -45.43 43.42 -7.56
C VAL A 619 -44.53 43.18 -6.32
N ALA A 620 -44.68 44.06 -5.33
CA ALA A 620 -44.24 43.83 -3.95
C ALA A 620 -45.36 43.13 -3.17
N GLU A 621 -45.02 42.58 -2.00
CA GLU A 621 -45.89 41.97 -0.98
C GLU A 621 -46.17 40.47 -1.12
N THR A 622 -45.40 39.65 -0.40
CA THR A 622 -45.88 38.97 0.82
C THR A 622 -44.73 38.14 1.42
N VAL A 623 -44.34 38.51 2.63
CA VAL A 623 -43.37 37.80 3.48
C VAL A 623 -44.19 36.99 4.49
N ALA A 624 -43.94 35.69 4.57
CA ALA A 624 -44.32 34.86 5.70
C ALA A 624 -43.05 34.32 6.34
N VAL A 625 -42.73 34.85 7.53
CA VAL A 625 -41.76 34.30 8.47
C VAL A 625 -42.50 33.26 9.30
N VAL A 626 -42.00 32.03 9.36
CA VAL A 626 -42.48 31.00 10.28
C VAL A 626 -41.47 30.91 11.42
N ASP A 627 -41.96 31.27 12.60
CA ASP A 627 -41.30 31.13 13.89
C ASP A 627 -41.54 29.70 14.40
N LEU A 628 -40.50 29.07 14.96
CA LEU A 628 -40.54 27.71 15.50
C LEU A 628 -39.90 27.71 16.89
N THR A 629 -40.70 28.11 17.88
CA THR A 629 -40.53 27.72 19.28
C THR A 629 -41.92 27.50 19.90
N ASP A 630 -42.02 26.38 20.63
CA ASP A 630 -43.09 25.91 21.52
C ASP A 630 -44.16 24.95 20.93
N ASP A 631 -43.84 23.64 20.92
CA ASP A 631 -44.35 22.62 21.87
C ASP A 631 -43.59 21.28 21.70
#